data_AF-A0A9P9TK47-F1
#
_entry.id   AF-A0A9P9TK47-F1
#
_cell.length_a   1.000
_cell.length_b   1.000
_cell.length_c   1.000
_cell.angle_alpha   90.00
_cell.angle_beta   90.00
_cell.angle_gamma   90.00
#
_symmetry.space_group_name_H-M   'P 1'
#
loop_
_entity.id
_entity.type
_entity.pdbx_description
1 polymer ?
#
loop_
_entity_poly.entity_id
_entity_poly.type
_entity_poly.pdbx_seq_one_letter_code
_entity_poly.pdbx_strand_id
1 'polypeptide(L)'
;MAVDNSLESLLATLVSSIRSATAALPTEDILPPKEGISLLDVKNDLLLSYLQNLVFLILLKLRARSNESAVQEEIGLQPHDEVVQKLVELRVYLEKGVRPLENRLKYNIDKIIRTADDATRKLAQPAAKKKFKKSMANGGAESDASDAETDGSAQTEDDEDEMTYGPRGIAMARAKAESAQEKSKEAAKDGIYRPPKITPMAMPTTEGREARRERRPGNSATLDEFIATELSSAPIAEPSIGSTITHGGRHTKSEKERREENERREYEEANFTRLAPLSKKEQKKRGRGQEGGFGGEEWRSLGAGIDRIERLTQKKGGNLGSLEKSRKRPTSDGPRGSGSAAGDAFEKRRKVVSRYK
;
A
#
# COMPACT_ATOMS: atom_id res chain seq x y z
N MET A 1 -8.66 46.87 -34.56
CA MET A 1 -9.96 47.44 -34.16
C MET A 1 -10.02 47.42 -32.66
N ALA A 2 -10.24 48.56 -32.00
CA ALA A 2 -10.37 48.59 -30.56
C ALA A 2 -11.60 47.75 -30.19
N VAL A 3 -11.42 46.73 -29.35
CA VAL A 3 -12.55 45.95 -28.84
C VAL A 3 -13.25 46.85 -27.85
N ASP A 4 -14.45 47.32 -28.19
CA ASP A 4 -15.29 48.06 -27.27
C ASP A 4 -15.63 47.14 -26.09
N ASN A 5 -15.00 47.38 -24.95
CA ASN A 5 -15.14 46.59 -23.72
C ASN A 5 -16.27 47.10 -22.82
N SER A 6 -17.26 47.80 -23.38
CA SER A 6 -18.44 48.21 -22.62
C SER A 6 -19.23 46.96 -22.18
N LEU A 7 -19.87 47.02 -21.02
CA LEU A 7 -20.59 45.85 -20.47
C LEU A 7 -21.71 45.38 -21.41
N GLU A 8 -22.34 46.30 -22.13
CA GLU A 8 -23.41 46.01 -23.08
C GLU A 8 -22.89 45.30 -24.34
N SER A 9 -21.74 45.70 -24.89
CA SER A 9 -21.12 45.01 -26.03
C SER A 9 -20.60 43.62 -25.66
N LEU A 10 -20.04 43.48 -24.45
CA LEU A 10 -19.59 42.18 -23.92
C LEU A 10 -20.75 41.22 -23.66
N LEU A 11 -21.90 41.72 -23.20
CA LEU A 11 -23.11 40.90 -23.06
C LEU A 11 -23.67 40.51 -24.44
N ALA A 12 -23.75 41.43 -25.39
CA ALA A 12 -24.25 41.14 -26.73
C ALA A 12 -23.39 40.08 -27.45
N THR A 13 -22.07 40.21 -27.36
CA THR A 13 -21.12 39.24 -27.93
C THR A 13 -21.23 37.88 -27.24
N LEU A 14 -21.35 37.84 -25.91
CA LEU A 14 -21.56 36.59 -25.15
C LEU A 14 -22.88 35.90 -25.52
N VAL A 15 -23.96 36.65 -25.71
CA VAL A 15 -25.25 36.09 -26.16
C VAL A 15 -25.14 35.53 -27.58
N SER A 16 -24.41 36.21 -28.47
CA SER A 16 -24.20 35.75 -29.84
C SER A 16 -23.34 34.48 -29.92
N SER A 17 -22.32 34.36 -29.06
CA SER A 17 -21.44 33.20 -29.01
C SER A 17 -22.14 32.00 -28.40
N ILE A 18 -22.94 32.19 -27.35
CA ILE A 18 -23.80 31.13 -26.79
C ILE A 18 -24.80 30.65 -27.84
N ARG A 19 -25.51 31.55 -28.54
CA ARG A 19 -26.46 31.16 -29.59
C ARG A 19 -25.80 30.36 -30.71
N SER A 20 -24.61 30.77 -31.13
CA SER A 20 -23.84 30.06 -32.15
C SER A 20 -23.37 28.68 -31.66
N ALA A 21 -22.92 28.59 -30.41
CA ALA A 21 -22.54 27.33 -29.79
C ALA A 21 -23.73 26.37 -29.62
N THR A 22 -24.90 26.88 -29.20
CA THR A 22 -26.14 26.08 -29.08
C THR A 22 -26.62 25.55 -30.42
N ALA A 23 -26.42 26.30 -31.51
CA ALA A 23 -26.79 25.85 -32.86
C ALA A 23 -25.83 24.80 -33.44
N ALA A 24 -24.58 24.75 -32.95
CA ALA A 24 -23.56 23.80 -33.39
C ALA A 24 -23.58 22.47 -32.62
N LEU A 25 -24.35 22.38 -31.53
CA LEU A 25 -24.48 21.15 -30.74
C LEU A 25 -25.37 20.14 -31.47
N PRO A 26 -24.90 18.89 -31.70
CA PRO A 26 -25.73 17.84 -32.28
C PRO A 26 -26.90 17.50 -31.35
N THR A 27 -28.09 17.27 -31.90
CA THR A 27 -29.32 16.92 -31.16
C THR A 27 -29.39 15.44 -30.74
N GLU A 28 -28.33 14.67 -30.98
CA GLU A 28 -28.24 13.27 -30.60
C GLU A 28 -28.08 13.16 -29.07
N ASP A 29 -28.76 12.19 -28.47
CA ASP A 29 -28.66 11.90 -27.04
C ASP A 29 -27.20 11.57 -26.69
N ILE A 30 -26.54 12.44 -25.93
CA ILE A 30 -25.18 12.26 -25.41
C ILE A 30 -25.24 11.23 -24.28
N LEU A 31 -25.57 9.99 -24.61
CA LEU A 31 -25.50 8.88 -23.68
C LEU A 31 -24.05 8.42 -23.58
N PRO A 32 -23.52 8.21 -22.37
CA PRO A 32 -22.17 7.71 -22.21
C PRO A 32 -22.04 6.33 -22.87
N PRO A 33 -20.90 6.04 -23.50
CA PRO A 33 -20.66 4.74 -24.12
C PRO A 33 -20.81 3.63 -23.07
N LYS A 34 -21.54 2.56 -23.41
CA LYS A 34 -21.85 1.46 -22.47
C LYS A 34 -20.62 0.72 -21.94
N GLU A 35 -19.48 0.87 -22.59
CA GLU A 35 -18.21 0.19 -22.27
C GLU A 35 -17.07 1.20 -22.02
N GLY A 36 -17.33 2.20 -21.18
CA GLY A 36 -16.35 3.21 -20.75
C GLY A 36 -15.89 3.06 -19.29
N ILE A 37 -14.77 3.73 -18.95
CA ILE A 37 -14.38 3.91 -17.55
C ILE A 37 -15.34 4.95 -16.93
N SER A 38 -16.27 4.50 -16.10
CA SER A 38 -17.28 5.35 -15.47
C SER A 38 -16.73 6.55 -14.70
N LEU A 39 -15.49 6.47 -14.18
CA LEU A 39 -14.83 7.59 -13.50
C LEU A 39 -14.62 8.79 -14.42
N LEU A 40 -14.29 8.56 -15.70
CA LEU A 40 -14.01 9.63 -16.65
C LEU A 40 -15.29 10.38 -17.03
N ASP A 41 -16.41 9.66 -17.13
CA ASP A 41 -17.72 10.25 -17.37
C ASP A 41 -18.14 11.14 -16.18
N VAL A 42 -18.03 10.61 -14.95
CA VAL A 42 -18.31 11.38 -13.74
C VAL A 42 -17.41 12.61 -13.62
N LYS A 43 -16.14 12.53 -14.03
CA LYS A 43 -15.25 13.69 -14.05
C LYS A 43 -15.75 14.76 -15.01
N ASN A 44 -16.20 14.38 -16.20
CA ASN A 44 -16.74 15.31 -17.19
C ASN A 44 -18.02 15.96 -16.65
N ASP A 45 -18.90 15.20 -16.01
CA ASP A 45 -20.13 15.72 -15.39
C ASP A 45 -19.83 16.68 -14.24
N LEU A 46 -18.86 16.37 -13.39
CA LEU A 46 -18.43 17.25 -12.30
C LEU A 46 -17.82 18.55 -12.83
N LEU A 47 -17.01 18.49 -13.89
CA LEU A 47 -16.44 19.67 -14.54
C LEU A 47 -17.53 20.52 -15.21
N LEU A 48 -18.52 19.89 -15.86
CA LEU A 48 -19.66 20.59 -16.45
C LEU A 48 -20.48 21.30 -15.37
N SER A 49 -20.82 20.59 -14.29
CA SER A 49 -21.52 21.16 -13.14
C SER A 49 -20.73 22.32 -12.51
N TYR A 50 -19.40 22.21 -12.43
CA TYR A 50 -18.55 23.30 -11.96
C TYR A 50 -18.63 24.53 -12.86
N LEU A 51 -18.53 24.35 -14.18
CA LEU A 51 -18.67 25.45 -15.15
C LEU A 51 -20.07 26.09 -15.10
N GLN A 52 -21.13 25.29 -14.98
CA GLN A 52 -22.49 25.80 -14.88
C GLN A 52 -22.68 26.67 -13.63
N ASN A 53 -22.18 26.22 -12.47
CA ASN A 53 -22.24 27.00 -11.23
C ASN A 53 -21.36 28.26 -11.29
N LEU A 54 -20.24 28.23 -12.01
CA LEU A 54 -19.39 29.40 -12.25
C LEU A 54 -20.12 30.44 -13.10
N VAL A 55 -20.72 30.01 -14.22
CA VAL A 55 -21.56 30.89 -15.07
C VAL A 55 -22.73 31.46 -14.26
N PHE A 56 -23.37 30.64 -13.42
CA PHE A 56 -24.46 31.11 -12.56
C PHE A 56 -23.98 32.18 -11.55
N LEU A 57 -22.79 32.02 -10.96
CA LEU A 57 -22.17 33.04 -10.12
C LEU A 57 -21.93 34.35 -10.90
N ILE A 58 -21.41 34.26 -12.12
CA ILE A 58 -21.20 35.44 -12.98
C ILE A 58 -22.54 36.15 -13.23
N LEU A 59 -23.60 35.41 -13.55
CA LEU A 59 -24.94 35.97 -13.75
C LEU A 59 -25.48 36.66 -12.49
N LEU A 60 -25.30 36.05 -11.31
CA LEU A 60 -25.69 36.67 -10.04
C LEU A 60 -24.93 37.99 -9.78
N LYS A 61 -23.63 38.02 -10.07
CA LYS A 61 -22.81 39.24 -9.91
C LYS A 61 -23.20 40.33 -10.90
N LEU A 62 -23.51 39.97 -12.15
CA LEU A 62 -24.00 40.92 -13.15
C LEU A 62 -25.38 41.48 -12.77
N ARG A 63 -26.29 40.62 -12.26
CA ARG A 63 -27.61 41.05 -11.78
C ARG A 63 -27.52 41.94 -10.54
N ALA A 64 -26.64 41.63 -9.60
CA ALA A 64 -26.42 42.46 -8.40
C ALA A 64 -25.94 43.88 -8.76
N ARG A 65 -25.03 44.01 -9.73
CA ARG A 65 -24.60 45.33 -10.26
C ARG A 65 -25.70 46.04 -11.06
N SER A 66 -26.50 45.30 -11.83
CA SER A 66 -27.63 45.89 -12.56
C SER A 66 -28.74 46.39 -11.64
N ASN A 67 -28.91 45.77 -10.47
CA ASN A 67 -29.95 46.10 -9.49
C ASN A 67 -29.43 47.00 -8.34
N GLU A 68 -28.21 47.53 -8.43
CA GLU A 68 -27.58 48.37 -7.40
C GLU A 68 -28.35 49.70 -7.13
N SER A 69 -29.40 49.98 -7.89
CA SER A 69 -30.35 51.10 -7.67
C SER A 69 -31.61 50.73 -6.87
N ALA A 70 -31.87 49.46 -6.57
CA ALA A 70 -33.05 49.04 -5.85
C ALA A 70 -32.74 47.89 -4.88
N VAL A 71 -33.02 48.13 -3.60
CA VAL A 71 -33.15 47.14 -2.52
C VAL A 71 -31.86 46.85 -1.75
N GLN A 72 -31.66 47.68 -0.73
CA GLN A 72 -30.73 47.55 0.40
C GLN A 72 -31.25 46.62 1.52
N GLU A 73 -32.36 45.92 1.31
CA GLU A 73 -33.00 45.11 2.35
C GLU A 73 -33.43 43.78 1.75
N GLU A 74 -32.80 42.68 2.13
CA GLU A 74 -33.45 41.39 2.38
C GLU A 74 -32.39 40.48 3.02
N ILE A 75 -32.55 40.32 4.32
CA ILE A 75 -31.76 39.52 5.25
C ILE A 75 -32.25 38.08 5.10
N GLY A 76 -31.42 37.19 4.58
CA GLY A 76 -31.68 35.75 4.61
C GLY A 76 -31.20 35.01 3.37
N LEU A 77 -29.99 34.45 3.44
CA LEU A 77 -29.36 33.60 2.41
C LEU A 77 -29.15 34.31 1.07
N GLN A 78 -28.03 35.00 0.95
CA GLN A 78 -27.61 35.47 -0.37
C GLN A 78 -27.41 34.23 -1.27
N PRO A 79 -28.12 34.12 -2.42
CA PRO A 79 -27.91 33.00 -3.36
C PRO A 79 -26.46 32.91 -3.83
N HIS A 80 -25.70 34.00 -3.67
CA HIS A 80 -24.25 34.04 -3.87
C HIS A 80 -23.51 33.05 -2.95
N ASP A 81 -23.82 33.00 -1.66
CA ASP A 81 -23.10 32.16 -0.70
C ASP A 81 -23.35 30.67 -0.93
N GLU A 82 -24.59 30.28 -1.27
CA GLU A 82 -24.92 28.89 -1.59
C GLU A 82 -24.20 28.40 -2.85
N VAL A 83 -24.05 29.26 -3.86
CA VAL A 83 -23.34 28.93 -5.10
C VAL A 83 -21.84 28.81 -4.85
N VAL A 84 -21.28 29.70 -4.01
CA VAL A 84 -19.88 29.61 -3.58
C VAL A 84 -19.65 28.33 -2.80
N GLN A 85 -20.56 27.95 -1.89
CA GLN A 85 -20.46 26.70 -1.14
C GLN A 85 -20.48 25.48 -2.07
N LYS A 86 -21.42 25.41 -3.03
CA LYS A 86 -21.46 24.35 -4.04
C LYS A 86 -20.20 24.29 -4.92
N LEU A 87 -19.63 25.45 -5.29
CA LEU A 87 -18.36 25.51 -6.03
C LEU A 87 -17.19 24.97 -5.21
N VAL A 88 -17.14 25.26 -3.90
CA VAL A 88 -16.13 24.70 -2.98
C VAL A 88 -16.32 23.19 -2.86
N GLU A 89 -17.54 22.69 -2.72
CA GLU A 89 -17.85 21.26 -2.68
C GLU A 89 -17.40 20.54 -3.96
N LEU A 90 -17.76 21.06 -5.14
CA LEU A 90 -17.34 20.51 -6.43
C LEU A 90 -15.82 20.51 -6.57
N ARG A 91 -15.13 21.56 -6.10
CA ARG A 91 -13.67 21.63 -6.09
C ARG A 91 -13.06 20.54 -5.20
N VAL A 92 -13.63 20.32 -4.01
CA VAL A 92 -13.19 19.24 -3.11
C VAL A 92 -13.40 17.88 -3.78
N TYR A 93 -14.52 17.64 -4.47
CA TYR A 93 -14.72 16.39 -5.20
C TYR A 93 -13.70 16.17 -6.30
N LEU A 94 -13.34 17.21 -7.06
CA LEU A 94 -12.31 17.10 -8.10
C LEU A 94 -10.92 16.85 -7.50
N GLU A 95 -10.54 17.58 -6.46
CA GLU A 95 -9.19 17.51 -5.89
C GLU A 95 -8.97 16.29 -5.00
N LYS A 96 -9.90 15.99 -4.09
CA LYS A 96 -9.79 14.91 -3.09
C LYS A 96 -10.46 13.62 -3.55
N GLY A 97 -11.49 13.69 -4.41
CA GLY A 97 -12.20 12.52 -4.91
C GLY A 97 -11.60 11.98 -6.19
N VAL A 98 -11.64 12.77 -7.27
CA VAL A 98 -11.27 12.31 -8.61
C VAL A 98 -9.75 12.09 -8.75
N ARG A 99 -8.91 13.05 -8.35
CA ARG A 99 -7.44 12.94 -8.56
C ARG A 99 -6.80 11.68 -7.94
N PRO A 100 -7.11 11.27 -6.70
CA PRO A 100 -6.54 10.04 -6.14
C PRO A 100 -7.02 8.77 -6.86
N LEU A 101 -8.26 8.76 -7.34
CA LEU A 101 -8.80 7.64 -8.10
C LEU A 101 -8.16 7.54 -9.49
N GLU A 102 -7.92 8.67 -10.16
CA GLU A 102 -7.15 8.71 -11.40
C GLU A 102 -5.73 8.18 -11.21
N ASN A 103 -5.06 8.55 -10.12
CA ASN A 103 -3.72 8.05 -9.84
C ASN A 103 -3.70 6.53 -9.62
N ARG A 104 -4.74 5.96 -8.99
CA ARG A 104 -4.88 4.51 -8.81
C ARG A 104 -5.20 3.79 -10.11
N LEU A 105 -6.00 4.41 -10.97
CA LEU A 105 -6.42 3.85 -12.25
C LEU A 105 -5.48 4.22 -13.41
N LYS A 106 -4.41 4.98 -13.15
CA LYS A 106 -3.47 5.47 -14.16
C LYS A 106 -2.97 4.36 -15.05
N TYR A 107 -2.56 3.23 -14.48
CA TYR A 107 -2.10 2.09 -15.27
C TYR A 107 -3.18 1.53 -16.21
N ASN A 108 -4.43 1.44 -15.74
CA ASN A 108 -5.53 0.93 -16.56
C ASN A 108 -5.88 1.91 -17.68
N ILE A 109 -5.86 3.21 -17.38
CA ILE A 109 -6.05 4.28 -18.36
C ILE A 109 -4.92 4.23 -19.40
N ASP A 110 -3.66 4.19 -18.97
CA ASP A 110 -2.48 4.09 -19.83
C ASP A 110 -2.51 2.82 -20.69
N LYS A 111 -2.97 1.69 -20.13
CA LYS A 111 -3.14 0.43 -20.87
C LYS A 111 -4.19 0.58 -21.97
N ILE A 112 -5.35 1.17 -21.67
CA ILE A 112 -6.40 1.37 -22.67
C ILE A 112 -5.93 2.32 -23.77
N ILE A 113 -5.24 3.41 -23.40
CA ILE A 113 -4.63 4.35 -24.36
C ILE A 113 -3.63 3.61 -25.26
N ARG A 114 -2.71 2.82 -24.69
CA ARG A 114 -1.77 2.01 -25.47
C ARG A 114 -2.47 1.04 -26.41
N THR A 115 -3.51 0.34 -25.96
CA THR A 115 -4.27 -0.57 -26.83
C THR A 115 -5.01 0.17 -27.95
N ALA A 116 -5.53 1.37 -27.70
CA ALA A 116 -6.16 2.20 -28.72
C ALA A 116 -5.13 2.74 -29.72
N ASP A 117 -3.96 3.17 -29.25
CA ASP A 117 -2.85 3.61 -30.10
C ASP A 117 -2.32 2.44 -30.96
N ASP A 118 -2.21 1.24 -30.41
CA ASP A 118 -1.82 0.06 -31.16
C ASP A 118 -2.89 -0.36 -32.18
N ALA A 119 -4.18 -0.20 -31.85
CA ALA A 119 -5.28 -0.44 -32.79
C ALA A 119 -5.26 0.57 -33.95
N THR A 120 -5.05 1.86 -33.67
CA THR A 120 -4.93 2.89 -34.71
C THR A 120 -3.68 2.70 -35.56
N ARG A 121 -2.55 2.29 -34.97
CA ARG A 121 -1.32 1.92 -35.71
C ARG A 121 -1.51 0.69 -36.58
N LYS A 122 -2.23 -0.34 -36.10
CA LYS A 122 -2.60 -1.53 -36.89
C LYS A 122 -3.54 -1.19 -38.05
N LEU A 123 -4.44 -0.22 -37.88
CA LEU A 123 -5.28 0.27 -38.97
C LEU A 123 -4.46 1.12 -39.97
N ALA A 124 -3.43 1.83 -39.51
CA ALA A 124 -2.57 2.65 -40.35
C ALA A 124 -1.48 1.86 -41.10
N GLN A 125 -1.06 0.68 -40.61
CA GLN A 125 -0.10 -0.20 -41.29
C GLN A 125 -0.78 -1.40 -41.95
N PRO A 126 -0.79 -1.51 -43.30
CA PRO A 126 -1.31 -2.71 -43.96
C PRO A 126 -0.37 -3.91 -43.72
N ALA A 127 -0.97 -5.04 -43.34
CA ALA A 127 -0.33 -6.24 -42.82
C ALA A 127 0.90 -6.77 -43.61
N ALA A 128 2.10 -6.57 -43.07
CA ALA A 128 3.28 -7.35 -43.44
C ALA A 128 3.24 -8.72 -42.73
N LYS A 129 2.89 -9.76 -43.48
CA LYS A 129 2.81 -11.17 -43.02
C LYS A 129 4.15 -11.65 -42.43
N LYS A 130 4.20 -11.90 -41.11
CA LYS A 130 5.32 -12.64 -40.49
C LYS A 130 5.19 -14.14 -40.81
N LYS A 131 6.16 -14.70 -41.53
CA LYS A 131 6.30 -16.15 -41.76
C LYS A 131 6.92 -16.80 -40.53
N PHE A 132 6.23 -17.78 -39.95
CA PHE A 132 6.81 -18.72 -38.99
C PHE A 132 7.93 -19.53 -39.64
N LYS A 133 9.13 -19.53 -39.06
CA LYS A 133 10.18 -20.52 -39.34
C LYS A 133 10.60 -21.20 -38.02
N LYS A 134 10.59 -22.52 -38.06
CA LYS A 134 10.96 -23.47 -36.99
C LYS A 134 12.38 -23.98 -37.25
N SER A 135 13.28 -23.92 -36.28
CA SER A 135 14.57 -24.64 -36.23
C SER A 135 15.09 -24.60 -34.78
N MET A 136 15.13 -25.68 -34.00
CA MET A 136 16.01 -26.87 -34.04
C MET A 136 17.51 -26.56 -34.15
N ALA A 137 18.14 -26.51 -32.97
CA ALA A 137 19.43 -27.07 -32.54
C ALA A 137 20.69 -27.09 -33.46
N ASN A 138 21.72 -26.44 -32.90
CA ASN A 138 23.14 -26.84 -32.79
C ASN A 138 24.15 -26.57 -33.93
N GLY A 139 25.22 -25.83 -33.58
CA GLY A 139 26.60 -26.11 -34.01
C GLY A 139 27.33 -25.07 -34.89
N GLY A 140 28.33 -24.40 -34.31
CA GLY A 140 29.61 -24.11 -35.00
C GLY A 140 29.79 -22.79 -35.77
N ALA A 141 30.37 -21.80 -35.09
CA ALA A 141 31.62 -21.11 -35.42
C ALA A 141 31.85 -20.40 -36.81
N GLU A 142 32.04 -19.07 -36.72
CA GLU A 142 33.09 -18.19 -37.34
C GLU A 142 32.78 -17.26 -38.55
N SER A 143 33.09 -15.95 -38.33
CA SER A 143 33.35 -14.83 -39.28
C SER A 143 32.15 -14.21 -40.05
N ASP A 144 31.99 -12.91 -40.34
CA ASP A 144 32.78 -11.67 -40.22
C ASP A 144 31.83 -10.43 -40.40
N ALA A 145 32.23 -9.28 -39.83
CA ALA A 145 31.87 -7.86 -40.07
C ALA A 145 30.49 -7.39 -40.61
N SER A 146 29.74 -6.58 -39.85
CA SER A 146 29.74 -5.09 -39.93
C SER A 146 28.47 -4.43 -39.36
N ASP A 147 28.67 -3.60 -38.33
CA ASP A 147 28.09 -2.27 -38.03
C ASP A 147 26.62 -1.93 -38.44
N ALA A 148 25.75 -1.80 -37.44
CA ALA A 148 24.70 -0.77 -37.37
C ALA A 148 24.01 -0.78 -35.98
N GLU A 149 24.32 0.22 -35.17
CA GLU A 149 23.64 0.60 -33.93
C GLU A 149 22.11 0.75 -34.11
N THR A 150 21.30 0.03 -33.33
CA THR A 150 19.97 0.48 -32.87
C THR A 150 19.57 -0.34 -31.64
N ASP A 151 19.69 0.31 -30.48
CA ASP A 151 19.15 -0.12 -29.18
C ASP A 151 17.63 -0.32 -29.29
N GLY A 152 17.20 -1.56 -29.16
CA GLY A 152 15.82 -1.99 -29.22
C GLY A 152 15.64 -3.20 -28.33
N SER A 153 15.44 -2.95 -27.03
CA SER A 153 15.01 -3.91 -26.01
C SER A 153 13.89 -4.81 -26.51
N ALA A 154 14.26 -5.97 -27.07
CA ALA A 154 13.37 -7.06 -27.39
C ALA A 154 13.03 -7.79 -26.09
N GLN A 155 12.03 -7.30 -25.36
CA GLN A 155 11.28 -8.13 -24.44
C GLN A 155 10.41 -9.06 -25.28
N THR A 156 10.68 -10.35 -25.16
CA THR A 156 10.01 -11.43 -25.88
C THR A 156 8.56 -11.56 -25.45
N GLU A 157 7.68 -11.77 -26.43
CA GLU A 157 6.23 -11.95 -26.30
C GLU A 157 5.84 -13.16 -25.41
N ASP A 158 6.81 -13.98 -24.99
CA ASP A 158 6.61 -15.15 -24.10
C ASP A 158 6.51 -14.79 -22.60
N ASP A 159 6.96 -13.59 -22.16
CA ASP A 159 6.82 -13.15 -20.76
C ASP A 159 5.40 -12.61 -20.44
N GLU A 160 4.56 -12.37 -21.45
CA GLU A 160 3.19 -11.87 -21.29
C GLU A 160 2.16 -13.01 -21.09
N ASP A 161 2.48 -14.23 -21.53
CA ASP A 161 1.57 -15.38 -21.45
C ASP A 161 1.61 -16.11 -20.09
N GLU A 162 2.70 -16.01 -19.32
CA GLU A 162 2.82 -16.63 -17.99
C GLU A 162 2.05 -15.85 -16.88
N MET A 163 1.65 -14.60 -17.16
CA MET A 163 0.90 -13.73 -16.23
C MET A 163 -0.59 -13.56 -16.60
N THR A 164 -1.08 -14.33 -17.57
CA THR A 164 -2.50 -14.35 -17.99
C THR A 164 -3.37 -15.30 -17.15
N TYR A 165 -2.84 -15.87 -16.06
CA TYR A 165 -3.59 -16.69 -15.09
C TYR A 165 -4.43 -15.84 -14.11
N GLY A 166 -5.13 -14.82 -14.62
CA GLY A 166 -6.25 -14.16 -13.95
C GLY A 166 -7.57 -14.73 -14.46
N PRO A 167 -8.65 -14.79 -13.64
CA PRO A 167 -9.94 -15.29 -14.13
C PRO A 167 -10.42 -14.38 -15.27
N ARG A 168 -10.45 -14.92 -16.50
CA ARG A 168 -10.94 -14.23 -17.70
C ARG A 168 -12.40 -13.84 -17.48
N GLY A 169 -12.67 -12.54 -17.31
CA GLY A 169 -14.04 -11.98 -17.19
C GLY A 169 -14.92 -12.20 -18.43
N ILE A 170 -14.34 -12.67 -19.53
CA ILE A 170 -15.03 -12.94 -20.80
C ILE A 170 -15.64 -14.36 -20.84
N ALA A 171 -15.30 -15.25 -19.90
CA ALA A 171 -15.93 -16.57 -19.77
C ALA A 171 -17.25 -16.57 -18.96
N MET A 172 -17.67 -15.41 -18.43
CA MET A 172 -18.94 -15.26 -17.70
C MET A 172 -20.11 -14.76 -18.58
N ALA A 173 -19.86 -14.48 -19.86
CA ALA A 173 -20.91 -14.24 -20.84
C ALA A 173 -21.44 -15.59 -21.36
N ARG A 174 -22.56 -16.02 -20.77
CA ARG A 174 -23.44 -17.15 -21.10
C ARG A 174 -23.33 -17.65 -22.56
N ALA A 175 -22.54 -18.70 -22.76
CA ALA A 175 -22.65 -19.59 -23.92
C ALA A 175 -23.15 -20.96 -23.42
N LYS A 176 -24.30 -21.37 -23.96
CA LYS A 176 -24.90 -22.69 -23.75
C LYS A 176 -24.14 -23.68 -24.66
N ALA A 177 -23.29 -24.54 -24.08
CA ALA A 177 -22.77 -25.73 -24.75
C ALA A 177 -22.30 -26.78 -23.74
N GLU A 178 -22.50 -28.03 -24.13
CA GLU A 178 -22.52 -29.24 -23.32
C GLU A 178 -21.14 -29.86 -23.06
N SER A 179 -21.11 -30.72 -22.03
CA SER A 179 -20.15 -31.81 -21.78
C SER A 179 -18.70 -31.45 -21.39
N ALA A 180 -18.44 -31.48 -20.07
CA ALA A 180 -17.25 -32.15 -19.53
C ALA A 180 -17.50 -32.52 -18.06
N GLN A 181 -17.31 -33.79 -17.77
CA GLN A 181 -17.63 -34.50 -16.54
C GLN A 181 -16.39 -34.50 -15.63
N GLU A 182 -16.50 -34.13 -14.35
CA GLU A 182 -16.02 -34.94 -13.20
C GLU A 182 -16.21 -34.30 -11.80
N LYS A 183 -17.05 -34.99 -11.02
CA LYS A 183 -17.03 -35.27 -9.56
C LYS A 183 -16.68 -34.16 -8.56
N SER A 184 -17.71 -33.68 -7.83
CA SER A 184 -17.76 -33.83 -6.36
C SER A 184 -19.17 -33.60 -5.75
N LYS A 185 -19.71 -34.67 -5.17
CA LYS A 185 -20.55 -34.80 -3.97
C LYS A 185 -21.71 -33.81 -3.73
N GLU A 186 -22.91 -34.29 -4.05
CA GLU A 186 -24.14 -34.27 -3.24
C GLU A 186 -24.24 -33.24 -2.11
N ALA A 187 -24.84 -32.08 -2.40
CA ALA A 187 -25.69 -31.38 -1.44
C ALA A 187 -26.71 -30.48 -2.16
N ALA A 188 -28.00 -30.78 -1.93
CA ALA A 188 -29.21 -30.00 -2.16
C ALA A 188 -29.83 -29.99 -3.59
N LYS A 189 -30.76 -30.93 -3.81
CA LYS A 189 -31.95 -30.75 -4.66
C LYS A 189 -33.04 -29.97 -3.90
N ASP A 190 -32.68 -28.86 -3.29
CA ASP A 190 -33.64 -27.87 -2.77
C ASP A 190 -33.28 -26.58 -3.50
N GLY A 191 -34.23 -25.97 -4.23
CA GLY A 191 -34.05 -24.74 -5.02
C GLY A 191 -33.74 -23.49 -4.18
N ILE A 192 -33.10 -23.67 -3.03
CA ILE A 192 -32.75 -22.67 -2.03
C ILE A 192 -31.29 -22.31 -2.27
N TYR A 193 -31.07 -21.13 -2.84
CA TYR A 193 -29.75 -20.59 -3.10
C TYR A 193 -28.94 -20.47 -1.79
N ARG A 194 -27.80 -21.17 -1.75
CA ARG A 194 -26.84 -21.08 -0.65
C ARG A 194 -25.62 -20.31 -1.15
N PRO A 195 -25.33 -19.12 -0.59
CA PRO A 195 -24.16 -18.34 -1.00
C PRO A 195 -22.85 -19.12 -0.78
N PRO A 196 -21.85 -18.92 -1.65
CA PRO A 196 -20.56 -19.57 -1.50
C PRO A 196 -19.88 -19.12 -0.20
N LYS A 197 -19.40 -20.08 0.59
CA LYS A 197 -18.62 -19.80 1.82
C LYS A 197 -17.19 -19.41 1.43
N ILE A 198 -16.87 -18.13 1.51
CA ILE A 198 -15.51 -17.62 1.25
C ILE A 198 -14.61 -17.99 2.43
N THR A 199 -13.59 -18.81 2.18
CA THR A 199 -12.51 -19.05 3.15
C THR A 199 -11.53 -17.87 3.13
N PRO A 200 -11.08 -17.36 4.29
CA PRO A 200 -10.15 -16.23 4.32
C PRO A 200 -8.83 -16.62 3.63
N MET A 201 -8.54 -16.00 2.48
CA MET A 201 -7.26 -16.08 1.79
C MET A 201 -6.33 -15.01 2.35
N ALA A 202 -5.09 -15.39 2.67
CA ALA A 202 -4.07 -14.42 3.07
C ALA A 202 -3.74 -13.51 1.88
N MET A 203 -3.67 -12.20 2.13
CA MET A 203 -3.30 -11.23 1.11
C MET A 203 -1.91 -11.56 0.54
N PRO A 204 -1.70 -11.45 -0.79
CA PRO A 204 -0.39 -11.63 -1.37
C PRO A 204 0.54 -10.52 -0.86
N THR A 205 1.42 -10.87 0.06
CA THR A 205 2.48 -9.98 0.53
C THR A 205 3.67 -10.09 -0.42
N THR A 206 4.29 -8.96 -0.74
CA THR A 206 5.46 -8.87 -1.63
C THR A 206 6.72 -9.57 -1.09
N GLU A 207 6.67 -10.08 0.15
CA GLU A 207 7.79 -10.74 0.81
C GLU A 207 7.48 -12.21 1.07
N GLY A 208 8.47 -13.07 0.81
CA GLY A 208 8.41 -14.49 1.15
C GLY A 208 8.23 -14.71 2.66
N ARG A 209 7.54 -15.79 3.02
CA ARG A 209 7.25 -16.17 4.42
C ARG A 209 8.52 -16.30 5.28
N GLU A 210 9.63 -16.68 4.67
CA GLU A 210 10.93 -16.86 5.32
C GLU A 210 11.59 -15.53 5.69
N ALA A 211 11.64 -14.58 4.75
CA ALA A 211 12.13 -13.22 5.00
C ALA A 211 11.37 -12.53 6.14
N ARG A 212 10.05 -12.73 6.23
CA ARG A 212 9.24 -12.20 7.35
C ARG A 212 9.54 -12.88 8.68
N ARG A 213 9.93 -14.16 8.68
CA ARG A 213 10.29 -14.90 9.89
C ARG A 213 11.65 -14.46 10.42
N GLU A 214 12.59 -14.15 9.55
CA GLU A 214 13.91 -13.61 9.90
C GLU A 214 13.85 -12.19 10.46
N ARG A 215 12.87 -11.40 10.02
CA ARG A 215 12.58 -10.06 10.57
C ARG A 215 11.98 -10.06 11.97
N ARG A 216 11.48 -11.19 12.47
CA ARG A 216 11.00 -11.25 13.85
C ARG A 216 12.21 -11.03 14.73
N PRO A 217 12.25 -9.94 15.52
CA PRO A 217 13.40 -9.64 16.32
C PRO A 217 13.64 -10.84 17.23
N GLY A 218 14.86 -11.37 17.20
CA GLY A 218 15.26 -12.56 17.96
C GLY A 218 15.31 -12.31 19.46
N ASN A 219 14.50 -11.39 19.98
CA ASN A 219 14.53 -10.90 21.35
C ASN A 219 14.24 -12.05 22.30
N SER A 220 15.14 -12.26 23.26
CA SER A 220 14.87 -13.07 24.43
C SER A 220 14.03 -12.26 25.40
N ALA A 221 12.90 -12.82 25.83
CA ALA A 221 11.97 -12.17 26.76
C ALA A 221 12.66 -11.71 28.05
N THR A 222 13.58 -12.48 28.59
CA THR A 222 14.32 -12.14 29.82
C THR A 222 15.27 -10.95 29.66
N LEU A 223 15.95 -10.82 28.50
CA LEU A 223 16.76 -9.62 28.24
C LEU A 223 15.88 -8.39 28.04
N ASP A 224 14.70 -8.56 27.44
CA ASP A 224 13.76 -7.46 27.22
C ASP A 224 13.22 -6.94 28.56
N GLU A 225 12.86 -7.85 29.47
CA GLU A 225 12.48 -7.54 30.85
C GLU A 225 13.61 -6.82 31.60
N PHE A 226 14.83 -7.37 31.59
CA PHE A 226 16.00 -6.75 32.21
C PHE A 226 16.28 -5.33 31.66
N ILE A 227 16.14 -5.14 30.34
CA ILE A 227 16.32 -3.82 29.74
C ILE A 227 15.22 -2.86 30.22
N ALA A 228 13.97 -3.31 30.27
CA ALA A 228 12.84 -2.48 30.66
C ALA A 228 12.87 -2.09 32.14
N THR A 229 13.27 -3.00 33.03
CA THR A 229 13.22 -2.80 34.49
C THR A 229 14.51 -2.22 35.07
N GLU A 230 15.68 -2.69 34.62
CA GLU A 230 16.96 -2.35 35.24
C GLU A 230 17.78 -1.32 34.46
N LEU A 231 17.79 -1.38 33.12
CA LEU A 231 18.61 -0.48 32.29
C LEU A 231 17.88 0.79 31.85
N SER A 232 16.57 0.69 31.62
CA SER A 232 15.75 1.80 31.16
C SER A 232 15.30 2.65 32.33
N SER A 233 15.45 3.97 32.21
CA SER A 233 14.89 4.93 33.16
C SER A 233 13.42 5.29 32.85
N ALA A 234 12.82 4.67 31.82
CA ALA A 234 11.45 4.95 31.43
C ALA A 234 10.47 4.27 32.40
N PRO A 235 9.41 4.96 32.87
CA PRO A 235 8.42 4.36 33.76
C PRO A 235 7.60 3.30 33.02
N ILE A 236 7.38 2.15 33.67
CA ILE A 236 6.56 1.05 33.17
C ILE A 236 5.13 1.21 33.68
N ALA A 237 4.14 0.97 32.81
CA ALA A 237 2.72 1.08 33.16
C ALA A 237 2.21 -0.19 33.87
N GLU A 238 2.21 -0.13 35.21
CA GLU A 238 1.65 -1.17 36.05
C GLU A 238 0.10 -1.09 36.12
N PRO A 239 -0.60 -2.23 36.05
CA PRO A 239 -2.05 -2.26 36.17
C PRO A 239 -2.48 -2.10 37.64
N SER A 240 -3.74 -1.70 37.84
CA SER A 240 -4.32 -1.71 39.19
C SER A 240 -4.37 -3.14 39.74
N ILE A 241 -4.03 -3.31 41.03
CA ILE A 241 -3.85 -4.61 41.71
C ILE A 241 -5.08 -5.53 41.53
N GLY A 242 -6.29 -4.99 41.56
CA GLY A 242 -7.51 -5.77 41.41
C GLY A 242 -7.87 -6.14 39.96
N SER A 243 -7.26 -5.50 38.96
CA SER A 243 -7.63 -5.68 37.55
C SER A 243 -7.01 -6.94 36.91
N THR A 244 -5.95 -7.48 37.51
CA THR A 244 -5.23 -8.66 37.03
C THR A 244 -5.81 -9.97 37.57
N ILE A 245 -6.58 -9.92 38.65
CA ILE A 245 -7.16 -11.09 39.29
C ILE A 245 -8.38 -11.56 38.51
N THR A 246 -8.41 -12.83 38.15
CA THR A 246 -9.53 -13.48 37.46
C THR A 246 -10.07 -14.65 38.24
N HIS A 247 -11.27 -15.10 37.86
CA HIS A 247 -11.91 -16.30 38.43
C HIS A 247 -11.98 -16.26 39.97
N GLY A 248 -12.25 -15.07 40.54
CA GLY A 248 -12.38 -14.88 41.98
C GLY A 248 -11.11 -15.16 42.78
N GLY A 249 -9.92 -14.93 42.21
CA GLY A 249 -8.64 -15.16 42.89
C GLY A 249 -7.94 -16.47 42.50
N ARG A 250 -8.58 -17.32 41.69
CA ARG A 250 -7.97 -18.58 41.25
C ARG A 250 -6.83 -18.38 40.26
N HIS A 251 -6.83 -17.28 39.51
CA HIS A 251 -5.84 -17.04 38.47
C HIS A 251 -5.51 -15.55 38.37
N THR A 252 -4.22 -15.22 38.22
CA THR A 252 -3.72 -13.87 38.01
C THR A 252 -3.16 -13.77 36.59
N LYS A 253 -3.58 -12.75 35.84
CA LYS A 253 -3.11 -12.53 34.46
C LYS A 253 -1.62 -12.22 34.44
N SER A 254 -0.90 -12.91 33.56
CA SER A 254 0.47 -12.53 33.19
C SER A 254 0.48 -11.22 32.40
N GLU A 255 1.63 -10.51 32.40
CA GLU A 255 1.85 -9.35 31.53
C GLU A 255 1.53 -9.66 30.06
N LYS A 256 1.90 -10.84 29.58
CA LYS A 256 1.63 -11.28 28.21
C LYS A 256 0.13 -11.49 27.95
N GLU A 257 -0.57 -12.14 28.88
CA GLU A 257 -2.01 -12.35 28.77
C GLU A 257 -2.78 -11.03 28.81
N ARG A 258 -2.31 -10.07 29.63
CA ARG A 258 -2.84 -8.71 29.68
C ARG A 258 -2.65 -7.99 28.33
N ARG A 259 -1.47 -8.10 27.71
CA ARG A 259 -1.22 -7.53 26.38
C ARG A 259 -2.12 -8.15 25.31
N GLU A 260 -2.26 -9.48 25.29
CA GLU A 260 -3.15 -10.18 24.34
C GLU A 260 -4.63 -9.78 24.52
N GLU A 261 -5.10 -9.56 25.74
CA GLU A 261 -6.46 -9.09 26.01
C GLU A 261 -6.64 -7.62 25.60
N ASN A 262 -5.65 -6.76 25.86
CA ASN A 262 -5.68 -5.37 25.40
C ASN A 262 -5.72 -5.31 23.87
N GLU A 263 -4.89 -6.09 23.16
CA GLU A 263 -4.93 -6.20 21.70
C GLU A 263 -6.31 -6.67 21.20
N ARG A 264 -6.93 -7.63 21.91
CA ARG A 264 -8.30 -8.08 21.60
C ARG A 264 -9.31 -6.96 21.78
N ARG A 265 -9.24 -6.20 22.89
CA ARG A 265 -10.14 -5.07 23.16
C ARG A 265 -9.96 -3.96 22.13
N GLU A 266 -8.72 -3.58 21.86
CA GLU A 266 -8.37 -2.60 20.82
C GLU A 266 -8.95 -2.99 19.46
N TYR A 267 -8.88 -4.27 19.09
CA TYR A 267 -9.50 -4.78 17.86
C TYR A 267 -11.03 -4.67 17.91
N GLU A 268 -11.66 -5.07 19.01
CA GLU A 268 -13.12 -5.01 19.18
C GLU A 268 -13.64 -3.57 19.16
N GLU A 269 -12.88 -2.63 19.74
CA GLU A 269 -13.17 -1.19 19.77
C GLU A 269 -12.93 -0.55 18.40
N ALA A 270 -11.83 -0.86 17.72
CA ALA A 270 -11.51 -0.31 16.40
C ALA A 270 -12.50 -0.76 15.32
N ASN A 271 -12.95 -2.01 15.39
CA ASN A 271 -13.85 -2.60 14.40
C ASN A 271 -15.31 -2.63 14.85
N PHE A 272 -15.62 -2.17 16.07
CA PHE A 272 -16.96 -2.18 16.67
C PHE A 272 -17.69 -3.53 16.58
N THR A 273 -16.95 -4.64 16.63
CA THR A 273 -17.50 -6.00 16.56
C THR A 273 -16.86 -6.89 17.61
N ARG A 274 -17.67 -7.70 18.29
CA ARG A 274 -17.16 -8.66 19.30
C ARG A 274 -16.56 -9.88 18.63
N LEU A 275 -15.38 -10.30 19.08
CA LEU A 275 -14.80 -11.57 18.65
C LEU A 275 -15.53 -12.72 19.32
N ALA A 276 -15.72 -13.81 18.57
CA ALA A 276 -16.30 -15.03 19.11
C ALA A 276 -15.48 -15.55 20.30
N PRO A 277 -16.11 -16.27 21.25
CA PRO A 277 -15.36 -16.98 22.28
C PRO A 277 -14.40 -17.99 21.63
N LEU A 278 -13.27 -18.24 22.29
CA LEU A 278 -12.23 -19.16 21.79
C LEU A 278 -12.84 -20.53 21.46
N SER A 279 -12.44 -21.09 20.33
CA SER A 279 -12.89 -22.44 19.95
C SER A 279 -12.35 -23.49 20.93
N LYS A 280 -13.08 -24.59 21.14
CA LYS A 280 -12.61 -25.74 21.95
C LYS A 280 -11.19 -26.19 21.55
N LYS A 281 -10.87 -26.13 20.24
CA LYS A 281 -9.55 -26.46 19.71
C LYS A 281 -8.47 -25.48 20.16
N GLU A 282 -8.77 -24.19 20.16
CA GLU A 282 -7.86 -23.13 20.58
C GLU A 282 -7.66 -23.13 22.09
N GLN A 283 -8.73 -23.36 22.85
CA GLN A 283 -8.66 -23.50 24.31
C GLN A 283 -7.77 -24.67 24.70
N LYS A 284 -7.90 -25.83 24.03
CA LYS A 284 -7.01 -26.98 24.24
C LYS A 284 -5.57 -26.69 23.83
N LYS A 285 -5.34 -25.88 22.79
CA LYS A 285 -4.00 -25.48 22.36
C LYS A 285 -3.36 -24.53 23.38
N ARG A 286 -4.10 -23.55 23.89
CA ARG A 286 -3.65 -22.63 24.94
C ARG A 286 -3.31 -23.39 26.23
N GLY A 287 -4.19 -24.28 26.69
CA GLY A 287 -3.96 -25.08 27.90
C GLY A 287 -2.79 -26.07 27.81
N ARG A 288 -2.32 -26.43 26.62
CA ARG A 288 -1.15 -27.31 26.43
C ARG A 288 0.18 -26.58 26.40
N GLY A 289 0.17 -25.27 26.15
CA GLY A 289 1.37 -24.44 26.05
C GLY A 289 1.52 -23.44 27.19
N GLN A 290 0.68 -23.55 28.21
CA GLN A 290 0.76 -22.69 29.40
C GLN A 290 1.95 -23.18 30.24
N GLU A 291 3.12 -22.58 30.00
CA GLU A 291 4.20 -22.60 31.00
C GLU A 291 3.63 -22.06 32.31
N GLY A 292 3.94 -22.73 33.42
CA GLY A 292 3.37 -22.40 34.72
C GLY A 292 3.74 -20.98 35.12
N GLY A 293 2.74 -20.10 35.22
CA GLY A 293 2.89 -18.81 35.87
C GLY A 293 2.55 -18.94 37.35
N PHE A 294 3.27 -18.20 38.20
CA PHE A 294 2.97 -18.09 39.62
C PHE A 294 2.87 -16.61 39.99
N GLY A 295 1.81 -16.24 40.69
CA GLY A 295 1.64 -14.86 41.17
C GLY A 295 1.42 -13.80 40.08
N GLY A 296 1.20 -14.18 38.82
CA GLY A 296 1.11 -13.25 37.69
C GLY A 296 2.43 -13.07 36.94
N GLU A 297 3.50 -13.71 37.40
CA GLU A 297 4.79 -13.77 36.71
C GLU A 297 4.92 -15.09 35.94
N GLU A 298 5.59 -15.05 34.78
CA GLU A 298 5.85 -16.23 33.96
C GLU A 298 7.16 -16.91 34.36
N TRP A 299 7.08 -18.11 34.95
CA TRP A 299 8.27 -18.91 35.21
C TRP A 299 8.57 -19.78 33.99
N ARG A 300 9.58 -19.37 33.22
CA ARG A 300 10.04 -20.13 32.05
C ARG A 300 10.99 -21.24 32.48
N SER A 301 11.01 -22.34 31.73
CA SER A 301 12.04 -23.36 31.91
C SER A 301 13.43 -22.77 31.58
N LEU A 302 14.41 -22.94 32.47
CA LEU A 302 15.77 -22.42 32.29
C LEU A 302 16.41 -22.87 30.96
N GLY A 303 16.08 -24.06 30.45
CA GLY A 303 16.59 -24.51 29.14
C GLY A 303 15.98 -23.76 27.95
N ALA A 304 14.77 -23.22 28.09
CA ALA A 304 14.01 -22.56 27.02
C ALA A 304 14.29 -21.05 27.00
N GLY A 305 15.53 -20.65 26.73
CA GLY A 305 15.87 -19.22 26.60
C GLY A 305 17.35 -18.92 26.72
N ILE A 306 18.09 -19.70 27.52
CA ILE A 306 19.53 -19.50 27.74
C ILE A 306 20.31 -19.58 26.43
N ASP A 307 20.10 -20.59 25.59
CA ASP A 307 20.80 -20.69 24.31
C ASP A 307 20.51 -19.51 23.35
N ARG A 308 19.38 -18.81 23.54
CA ARG A 308 19.05 -17.62 22.75
C ARG A 308 19.79 -16.40 23.28
N ILE A 309 19.84 -16.25 24.60
CA ILE A 309 20.65 -15.23 25.27
C ILE A 309 22.11 -15.41 24.88
N GLU A 310 22.64 -16.63 24.94
CA GLU A 310 24.01 -16.95 24.53
C GLU A 310 24.27 -16.59 23.06
N ARG A 311 23.36 -16.95 22.14
CA ARG A 311 23.51 -16.57 20.72
C ARG A 311 23.46 -15.05 20.53
N LEU A 312 22.61 -14.33 21.26
CA LEU A 312 22.51 -12.87 21.18
C LEU A 312 23.76 -12.18 21.73
N THR A 313 24.32 -12.68 22.84
CA THR A 313 25.54 -12.13 23.44
C THR A 313 26.78 -12.45 22.60
N GLN A 314 26.84 -13.63 21.96
CA GLN A 314 27.94 -14.00 21.07
C GLN A 314 27.93 -13.25 19.73
N LYS A 315 26.75 -12.96 19.14
CA LYS A 315 26.64 -12.37 17.78
C LYS A 315 27.17 -10.93 17.67
N LYS A 316 27.48 -10.25 18.78
CA LYS A 316 28.09 -8.91 18.75
C LYS A 316 29.62 -8.93 18.63
N GLY A 317 30.24 -10.12 18.64
CA GLY A 317 31.69 -10.29 18.58
C GLY A 317 32.12 -11.49 17.72
N GLY A 318 31.83 -11.45 16.41
CA GLY A 318 32.64 -12.24 15.47
C GLY A 318 34.13 -11.87 15.59
N ASN A 319 35.04 -12.63 14.97
CA ASN A 319 36.47 -12.33 14.94
C ASN A 319 36.75 -10.99 14.22
N LEU A 320 36.46 -9.88 14.89
CA LEU A 320 36.78 -8.53 14.45
C LEU A 320 38.30 -8.44 14.38
N GLY A 321 38.80 -7.86 13.29
CA GLY A 321 40.22 -7.60 13.13
C GLY A 321 40.76 -6.78 14.30
N SER A 322 42.06 -6.89 14.59
CA SER A 322 42.67 -6.14 15.71
C SER A 322 42.39 -4.63 15.66
N LEU A 323 42.20 -4.07 14.46
CA LEU A 323 41.86 -2.66 14.24
C LEU A 323 40.41 -2.32 14.62
N GLU A 324 39.46 -3.19 14.32
CA GLU A 324 38.06 -2.96 14.69
C GLU A 324 37.85 -3.16 16.19
N LYS A 325 38.60 -4.09 16.79
CA LYS A 325 38.66 -4.27 18.24
C LYS A 325 39.25 -3.03 18.94
N SER A 326 40.26 -2.39 18.38
CA SER A 326 40.83 -1.16 18.96
C SER A 326 39.88 0.03 18.81
N ARG A 327 39.20 0.18 17.66
CA ARG A 327 38.23 1.26 17.41
C ARG A 327 36.98 1.18 18.27
N LYS A 328 36.57 -0.02 18.72
CA LYS A 328 35.40 -0.24 19.57
C LYS A 328 35.67 -0.12 21.08
N ARG A 329 36.94 0.03 21.50
CA ARG A 329 37.24 0.31 22.91
C ARG A 329 36.84 1.76 23.21
N PRO A 330 36.04 2.02 24.26
CA PRO A 330 35.74 3.38 24.66
C PRO A 330 37.05 4.08 25.03
N THR A 331 37.32 5.24 24.42
CA THR A 331 38.41 6.15 24.79
C THR A 331 38.03 6.87 26.08
N SER A 332 37.80 6.11 27.15
CA SER A 332 37.95 6.65 28.50
C SER A 332 39.45 6.71 28.73
N ASP A 333 40.02 7.92 28.74
CA ASP A 333 41.42 8.19 29.11
C ASP A 333 41.55 7.85 30.61
N GLY A 334 41.60 6.55 30.91
CA GLY A 334 41.98 6.04 32.23
C GLY A 334 43.42 6.47 32.54
N PRO A 335 43.81 6.54 33.82
CA PRO A 335 45.03 7.24 34.23
C PRO A 335 46.21 6.65 33.48
N ARG A 336 46.90 7.49 32.71
CA ARG A 336 48.08 7.13 31.92
C ARG A 336 49.17 6.61 32.85
N GLY A 337 49.12 5.31 33.13
CA GLY A 337 50.20 4.56 33.75
C GLY A 337 51.46 4.75 32.90
N SER A 338 52.57 5.01 33.58
CA SER A 338 53.89 5.33 33.04
C SER A 338 54.18 4.64 31.70
N GLY A 339 54.63 5.43 30.71
CA GLY A 339 54.80 5.08 29.30
C GLY A 339 55.81 3.98 28.94
N SER A 340 55.90 2.92 29.75
CA SER A 340 56.75 1.74 29.55
C SER A 340 56.26 0.85 28.40
N ALA A 341 54.95 0.87 28.08
CA ALA A 341 54.38 -0.04 27.09
C ALA A 341 54.60 0.36 25.60
N ALA A 342 55.02 1.60 25.33
CA ALA A 342 55.13 2.10 23.95
C ALA A 342 56.32 1.51 23.15
N GLY A 343 57.35 0.99 23.83
CA GLY A 343 58.53 0.40 23.19
C GLY A 343 58.46 -1.12 22.98
N ASP A 344 57.55 -1.78 23.68
CA ASP A 344 57.56 -3.24 23.83
C ASP A 344 57.13 -3.99 22.55
N ALA A 345 56.24 -3.36 21.76
CA ALA A 345 55.84 -3.85 20.44
C ALA A 345 56.95 -3.69 19.39
N PHE A 346 57.75 -2.62 19.50
CA PHE A 346 58.88 -2.36 18.62
C PHE A 346 60.03 -3.35 18.90
N GLU A 347 60.34 -3.62 20.16
CA GLU A 347 61.36 -4.61 20.52
C GLU A 347 61.00 -6.03 20.11
N LYS A 348 59.72 -6.42 20.20
CA LYS A 348 59.24 -7.71 19.70
C LYS A 348 59.42 -7.83 18.20
N ARG A 349 59.11 -6.78 17.42
CA ARG A 349 59.37 -6.75 15.97
C ARG A 349 60.86 -6.80 15.66
N ARG A 350 61.69 -6.04 16.39
CA ARG A 350 63.15 -6.06 16.24
C ARG A 350 63.72 -7.46 16.47
N LYS A 351 63.28 -8.17 17.53
CA LYS A 351 63.71 -9.55 17.85
C LYS A 351 63.27 -10.60 16.83
N VAL A 352 62.18 -10.35 16.09
CA VAL A 352 61.73 -11.25 15.02
C VAL A 352 62.56 -11.00 13.76
N VAL A 353 62.79 -9.73 13.39
CA VAL A 353 63.61 -9.38 12.23
C VAL A 353 65.07 -9.82 12.43
N SER A 354 65.61 -9.71 13.64
CA SER A 354 66.96 -10.17 13.96
C SER A 354 67.12 -11.70 13.98
N ARG A 355 66.01 -12.46 13.93
CA ARG A 355 66.03 -13.93 13.84
C ARG A 355 66.06 -14.45 12.41
N TYR A 356 65.82 -13.58 11.42
CA TYR A 356 65.82 -13.89 9.99
C TYR A 356 67.08 -13.39 9.26
N LYS A 357 68.03 -12.80 9.99
CA LYS A 357 69.45 -12.67 9.58
C LYS A 357 70.24 -13.72 10.32
#